data_AF-A0A920T5K2-F1
#
_entry.id   AF-A0A920T5K2-F1
#
_cell.length_a   1.000
_cell.length_b   1.000
_cell.length_c   1.000
_cell.angle_alpha   90.00
_cell.angle_beta   90.00
_cell.angle_gamma   90.00
#
_symmetry.space_group_name_H-M   'P 1'
#
loop_
_entity.id
_entity.type
_entity.pdbx_description
1 polymer ?
#
loop_
_entity_poly.entity_id
_entity_poly.type
_entity_poly.pdbx_seq_one_letter_code
_entity_poly.pdbx_strand_id
1 'polypeptide(L)' 'MHRGGVAANSRLREAILDACPKEGLKPFIPSRSYCTDNAAMIGAAAWRRFKHDGPSDLATGADPNLRIPE' A
#
# COMPACT_ATOMS: atom_id res chain seq x y z
N MET A 1 2.74 -8.14 -2.31
CA MET A 1 3.02 -7.05 -1.37
C MET A 1 1.89 -6.99 -0.35
N HIS A 2 2.18 -7.13 0.95
CA HIS A 2 1.17 -7.04 2.00
C HIS A 2 1.16 -5.63 2.61
N ARG A 3 0.00 -4.96 2.66
CA ARG A 3 -0.22 -3.63 3.24
C ARG A 3 -1.50 -3.67 4.11
N GLY A 4 -1.59 -2.80 5.11
CA GLY A 4 -2.69 -2.75 6.09
C GLY A 4 -2.27 -3.24 7.48
N GLY A 5 -3.08 -2.93 8.51
CA GLY A 5 -2.75 -3.25 9.91
C GLY A 5 -2.45 -4.73 10.18
N VAL A 6 -3.10 -5.63 9.42
CA VAL A 6 -2.84 -7.08 9.47
C VAL A 6 -1.42 -7.43 9.00
N ALA A 7 -0.86 -6.69 8.05
CA ALA A 7 0.52 -6.86 7.58
C ALA A 7 1.58 -6.46 8.61
N ALA A 8 1.19 -5.79 9.71
CA ALA A 8 2.07 -5.51 10.83
C ALA A 8 2.25 -6.72 11.78
N ASN A 9 1.43 -7.77 11.64
CA ASN A 9 1.49 -8.97 12.46
C ASN A 9 2.83 -9.70 12.33
N SER A 10 3.49 -10.02 13.45
CA SER A 10 4.81 -10.65 13.45
C SER A 10 4.81 -12.04 12.82
N ARG A 11 3.86 -12.90 13.18
CA ARG A 11 3.75 -14.27 12.64
C ARG A 11 3.51 -14.27 11.13
N LEU A 12 2.67 -13.37 10.64
CA LEU A 12 2.41 -13.24 9.20
C LEU A 12 3.66 -12.79 8.44
N ARG A 13 4.44 -11.86 9.01
CA ARG A 13 5.70 -11.40 8.41
C ARG A 13 6.73 -12.53 8.33
N GLU A 14 6.90 -13.28 9.42
CA GLU A 14 7.79 -14.45 9.46
C GLU A 14 7.39 -15.49 8.42
N ALA A 15 6.10 -15.84 8.34
CA ALA A 15 5.60 -16.79 7.34
C ALA A 15 5.88 -16.36 5.89
N ILE A 16 5.76 -15.06 5.58
CA ILE A 16 6.06 -14.53 4.24
C ILE A 16 7.56 -14.58 3.95
N LEU A 17 8.41 -14.25 4.93
CA LEU A 17 9.87 -14.31 4.78
C LEU A 17 10.35 -15.74 4.56
N ASP A 18 9.69 -16.73 5.16
CA ASP A 18 10.02 -18.15 5.00
C ASP A 18 9.47 -18.76 3.70
N ALA A 19 8.27 -18.36 3.28
CA ALA A 19 7.59 -18.96 2.11
C ALA A 19 8.12 -18.41 0.78
N CYS A 20 8.33 -17.09 0.67
CA CYS A 20 8.73 -16.48 -0.60
C CYS A 20 10.02 -17.08 -1.18
N PRO A 21 11.13 -17.27 -0.42
CA PRO A 21 12.35 -17.85 -0.97
C PRO A 21 12.19 -19.29 -1.45
N LYS A 22 11.32 -20.09 -0.81
CA LYS A 22 11.05 -21.48 -1.20
C LYS A 22 10.40 -21.57 -2.58
N GLU A 23 9.65 -20.54 -2.97
CA GLU A 23 9.00 -20.40 -4.27
C GLU A 23 9.84 -19.58 -5.28
N GLY A 24 11.11 -19.25 -4.94
CA GLY A 24 11.96 -18.39 -5.77
C GLY A 24 11.52 -16.93 -5.84
N LEU A 25 10.64 -16.49 -4.94
CA LEU A 25 10.12 -15.14 -4.87
C LEU A 25 10.90 -14.29 -3.85
N LYS A 26 11.06 -13.00 -4.15
CA LYS A 26 11.63 -12.04 -3.21
C LYS A 26 10.51 -11.42 -2.35
N PRO A 27 10.52 -11.62 -1.01
CA PRO A 27 9.53 -10.97 -0.16
C PRO A 27 9.77 -9.45 -0.13
N PHE A 28 8.69 -8.68 -0.27
CA PHE A 28 8.69 -7.24 0.00
C PHE A 28 7.75 -6.95 1.16
N ILE A 29 8.32 -6.65 2.32
CA ILE A 29 7.59 -6.32 3.54
C ILE A 29 8.02 -4.92 3.99
N PRO A 30 7.12 -3.91 3.97
CA PRO A 30 7.45 -2.57 4.44
C PRO A 30 7.76 -2.55 5.94
N SER A 31 8.47 -1.52 6.42
CA SER A 31 8.63 -1.30 7.86
C SER A 31 7.25 -1.14 8.53
N ARG A 32 7.15 -1.47 9.82
CA ARG A 32 5.87 -1.44 10.55
C ARG A 32 5.20 -0.07 10.51
N SER A 33 5.99 1.01 10.52
CA SER A 33 5.51 2.39 10.42
C SER A 33 4.75 2.70 9.12
N TYR A 34 4.97 1.90 8.07
CA TYR A 34 4.27 2.04 6.78
C TYR A 34 3.20 0.96 6.55
N CYS A 35 2.95 0.09 7.53
CA CYS A 35 1.91 -0.94 7.41
C CYS A 35 0.51 -0.41 7.74
N THR A 36 0.40 0.59 8.62
CA THR A 36 -0.88 1.25 8.97
C THR A 36 -1.13 2.48 8.09
N ASP A 37 -2.35 3.02 8.14
CA ASP A 37 -2.71 4.23 7.42
C ASP A 37 -1.80 5.40 7.79
N ASN A 38 -1.21 6.04 6.78
CA ASN A 38 -0.28 7.14 6.96
C ASN A 38 -0.26 8.06 5.72
N ALA A 39 0.11 9.32 5.94
CA ALA A 39 0.16 10.32 4.87
C ALA A 39 1.21 10.01 3.80
N ALA A 40 2.28 9.27 4.10
CA ALA A 40 3.29 8.90 3.12
C ALA A 40 2.72 7.96 2.04
N MET A 41 1.83 7.04 2.41
CA MET A 41 1.11 6.20 1.45
C MET A 41 0.22 7.03 0.52
N ILE A 42 -0.51 8.00 1.07
CA ILE A 42 -1.36 8.92 0.29
C ILE A 42 -0.50 9.74 -0.67
N GLY A 43 0.60 10.34 -0.20
CA GLY A 43 1.50 11.13 -1.03
C GLY A 43 2.13 10.33 -2.17
N ALA A 44 2.57 9.09 -1.91
CA ALA A 44 3.13 8.22 -2.92
C ALA A 44 2.10 7.85 -4.01
N ALA A 45 0.86 7.56 -3.63
CA ALA A 45 -0.22 7.28 -4.57
C ALA A 45 -0.61 8.54 -5.36
N ALA A 46 -0.74 9.69 -4.70
CA ALA A 46 -1.08 10.96 -5.32
C ALA A 46 -0.03 11.40 -6.36
N TRP A 47 1.26 11.24 -6.05
CA TRP A 47 2.34 11.54 -7.00
C TRP A 47 2.29 10.67 -8.24
N ARG A 48 2.07 9.36 -8.07
CA ARG A 48 1.94 8.41 -9.18
C ARG A 48 0.73 8.74 -10.05
N ARG A 49 -0.42 9.00 -9.43
CA ARG A 49 -1.66 9.39 -10.12
C ARG A 49 -1.47 10.72 -10.86
N PHE A 50 -0.94 11.74 -10.21
CA PHE A 50 -0.70 13.05 -10.82
C PHE A 50 0.18 12.96 -12.07
N LYS A 51 1.21 12.11 -12.05
CA LYS A 51 2.04 11.88 -13.25
C LYS A 51 1.31 11.20 -14.41
N HIS A 52 0.30 10.39 -14.13
CA HIS A 52 -0.44 9.61 -15.12
C HIS A 52 -1.69 10.35 -15.61
N ASP A 53 -2.52 10.85 -14.68
CA ASP A 53 -3.83 11.46 -14.93
C ASP A 53 -3.82 12.99 -14.88
N GLY A 54 -2.78 13.62 -14.31
CA GLY A 54 -2.78 15.04 -13.99
C GLY A 54 -3.50 15.40 -12.69
N PRO A 55 -3.69 16.69 -12.39
CA PRO A 55 -4.41 17.15 -11.21
C PRO A 55 -5.91 16.83 -11.27
N SER A 56 -6.51 16.58 -10.11
CA SER A 56 -7.98 16.60 -9.96
C SER A 56 -8.48 18.05 -9.84
N ASP A 57 -9.77 18.28 -10.14
CA ASP A 57 -10.42 19.58 -9.94
C ASP A 57 -10.37 19.99 -8.46
N LEU A 58 -10.20 21.28 -8.20
CA LEU A 58 -10.26 21.86 -6.85
C LEU A 58 -11.64 21.71 -6.20
N ALA A 59 -12.69 21.51 -6.99
CA ALA A 59 -14.04 21.21 -6.50
C ALA A 59 -14.24 19.72 -6.12
N THR A 60 -13.24 18.86 -6.26
CA THR A 60 -13.36 17.42 -5.95
C THR A 60 -13.65 17.20 -4.46
N GLY A 61 -14.79 16.58 -4.16
CA GLY A 61 -15.19 16.22 -2.79
C GLY A 61 -14.69 14.84 -2.35
N ALA A 62 -14.93 14.50 -1.09
CA ALA A 62 -14.67 13.17 -0.57
C ALA A 62 -15.79 12.20 -0.95
N ASP A 63 -15.42 10.99 -1.39
CA ASP A 63 -16.35 9.88 -1.64
C ASP A 63 -16.05 8.73 -0.66
N PRO A 64 -16.93 8.43 0.32
CA PRO A 64 -16.71 7.35 1.28
C PRO A 64 -16.83 5.95 0.65
N ASN A 65 -17.41 5.84 -0.55
CA ASN A 65 -17.58 4.58 -1.28
C ASN A 65 -16.65 4.47 -2.49
N LEU A 66 -15.59 5.30 -2.54
CA LEU A 66 -14.63 5.31 -3.63
C LEU A 66 -14.01 3.92 -3.84
N ARG A 67 -14.17 3.38 -5.04
CA ARG A 67 -13.61 2.07 -5.40
C ARG A 67 -12.15 2.21 -5.82
N ILE A 68 -11.36 1.20 -5.49
CA ILE A 68 -9.99 1.08 -6.01
C ILE A 68 -10.10 0.68 -7.49
N PRO A 69 -9.47 1.42 -8.42
CA PRO A 69 -9.40 1.04 -9.83
C PRO A 69 -8.76 -0.36 -9.99
N GLU A 70 -9.20 -1.10 -10.99
CA GLU A 70 -8.65 -2.43 -11.34
C GLU A 70 -7.18 -2.37 -11.75
#